data_AF-A0A381CEG7-F1
#
_entry.id   AF-A0A381CEG7-F1
#
_cell.length_a   1.000
_cell.length_b   1.000
_cell.length_c   1.000
_cell.angle_alpha   90.00
_cell.angle_beta   90.00
_cell.angle_gamma   90.00
#
_symmetry.space_group_name_H-M   'P 1'
#
loop_
_entity.id
_entity.type
_entity.pdbx_description
1 polymer ?
#
loop_
_entity_poly.entity_id
_entity_poly.type
_entity_poly.pdbx_seq_one_letter_code
_entity_poly.pdbx_strand_id
1 'polypeptide(L)' 'MEPSFASLLKRQSPSMSYGHGWIMGENNHRWHPSRDQSALLNGLRTRKPSLVTRLIKRWRTQ' A
#
# COMPACT_ATOMS: atom_id res chain seq x y z
N MET A 1 13.21 22.43 -24.50
CA MET A 1 12.19 21.37 -24.71
C MET A 1 12.38 20.35 -23.61
N GLU A 2 11.34 20.12 -22.82
CA GLU A 2 11.35 19.10 -21.78
C GLU A 2 11.00 17.75 -22.44
N PRO A 3 11.77 16.67 -22.20
CA PRO A 3 11.44 15.37 -22.77
C PRO A 3 10.13 14.85 -22.19
N SER A 4 9.34 14.16 -23.02
CA SER A 4 8.12 13.49 -22.54
C SER A 4 8.45 12.49 -21.44
N PHE A 5 7.58 12.34 -20.44
CA PHE A 5 7.77 11.38 -19.35
C PHE A 5 7.98 9.94 -19.85
N ALA A 6 7.32 9.57 -20.96
CA ALA A 6 7.49 8.27 -21.61
C ALA A 6 8.93 8.01 -22.07
N SER A 7 9.70 9.04 -22.40
CA SER A 7 11.12 8.92 -22.79
C SER A 7 12.03 8.54 -21.62
N LEU A 8 11.59 8.76 -20.37
CA LEU A 8 12.31 8.37 -19.15
C LEU A 8 12.01 6.91 -18.75
N LEU A 9 10.95 6.31 -19.29
CA LEU A 9 10.60 4.93 -19.01
C LEU A 9 11.65 4.02 -19.65
N LYS A 10 12.36 3.25 -18.81
CA LYS A 10 13.21 2.16 -19.30
C LYS A 10 12.30 1.18 -20.04
N ARG A 11 12.67 0.79 -21.27
CA ARG A 11 12.03 -0.27 -22.05
C ARG A 11 12.25 -1.63 -21.37
N GLN A 12 11.60 -1.83 -20.23
CA GLN A 12 11.41 -3.15 -19.64
C GLN A 12 10.35 -3.85 -20.47
N SER A 13 10.73 -4.93 -21.15
CA SER A 13 9.74 -5.89 -21.64
C SER A 13 8.84 -6.25 -20.45
N PRO A 14 7.51 -6.29 -20.62
CA PRO A 14 6.65 -6.71 -19.52
C PRO A 14 7.19 -8.04 -19.00
N SER A 15 7.43 -8.12 -17.69
CA SER A 15 7.71 -9.41 -17.06
C SER A 15 6.59 -10.38 -17.43
N MET A 16 6.90 -11.69 -17.46
CA MET A 16 5.94 -12.72 -17.84
C MET A 16 4.58 -12.45 -17.17
N SER A 17 3.57 -12.10 -17.96
CA SER A 17 2.28 -11.70 -17.42
C SER A 17 1.63 -12.95 -16.84
N TYR A 18 1.56 -13.06 -15.52
CA TYR A 18 0.99 -14.21 -14.82
C TYR A 18 -0.55 -14.29 -14.93
N GLY A 19 -1.18 -13.40 -15.70
CA GLY A 19 -2.62 -13.25 -15.78
C GLY A 19 -3.23 -12.75 -14.46
N HIS A 20 -4.51 -12.40 -14.48
CA HIS A 20 -5.34 -12.18 -13.28
C HIS A 20 -4.77 -11.23 -12.21
N GLY A 21 -3.95 -10.23 -12.58
CA GLY A 21 -3.43 -9.22 -11.64
C GLY A 21 -2.25 -9.68 -10.76
N TRP A 22 -1.63 -10.83 -11.08
CA TRP A 22 -0.44 -11.31 -10.36
C TRP A 22 0.82 -10.54 -10.77
N ILE A 23 1.56 -10.08 -9.76
CA ILE A 23 2.80 -9.32 -9.90
C ILE A 23 3.94 -10.20 -9.40
N MET A 24 5.03 -10.28 -10.18
CA MET A 24 6.26 -10.95 -9.75
C MET A 24 7.01 -10.06 -8.75
N GLY A 25 7.13 -10.54 -7.52
CA GLY A 25 7.95 -9.95 -6.47
C GLY A 25 9.40 -10.44 -6.53
N GLU A 26 10.18 -10.02 -5.54
CA GLU A 26 11.55 -10.47 -5.37
C GLU A 26 11.60 -11.98 -5.08
N ASN A 27 12.67 -12.66 -5.49
CA ASN A 27 12.90 -14.10 -5.25
C ASN A 27 11.87 -15.07 -5.88
N ASN A 28 11.31 -14.74 -7.04
CA ASN A 28 10.27 -15.56 -7.70
C ASN A 28 8.97 -15.72 -6.88
N HIS A 29 8.75 -14.87 -5.87
CA HIS A 29 7.50 -14.86 -5.14
C HIS A 29 6.42 -14.11 -5.92
N ARG A 30 5.23 -14.72 -6.02
CA ARG A 30 4.07 -14.12 -6.68
C ARG A 30 3.27 -13.32 -5.66
N TRP A 31 2.98 -12.07 -5.99
CA TRP A 31 2.18 -11.16 -5.16
C TRP A 31 0.87 -10.82 -5.87
N HIS A 32 -0.23 -10.78 -5.11
CA HIS A 32 -1.53 -10.35 -5.62
C HIS A 32 -2.16 -9.35 -4.63
N PRO A 33 -2.42 -8.10 -5.03
CA PRO A 33 -2.92 -7.05 -4.12
C PRO A 33 -4.19 -7.44 -3.35
N SER A 34 -5.10 -8.21 -3.96
CA SER A 34 -6.32 -8.63 -3.27
C SER A 34 -6.09 -9.79 -2.28
N ARG A 35 -5.00 -10.54 -2.43
CA ARG A 35 -4.67 -11.69 -1.58
C ARG A 35 -3.91 -11.26 -0.32
N ASP A 36 -3.07 -10.22 -0.44
CA ASP A 36 -2.31 -9.61 0.67
C ASP A 36 -2.76 -8.17 0.95
N GLN A 37 -4.07 -7.94 1.09
CA GLN A 37 -4.63 -6.61 1.36
C GLN A 37 -4.31 -6.07 2.77
N SER A 38 -3.71 -6.90 3.64
CA SER A 38 -3.44 -6.56 5.04
C SER A 38 -2.60 -5.28 5.21
N ALA A 39 -1.59 -5.06 4.36
CA ALA A 39 -0.76 -3.85 4.41
C ALA A 39 -1.57 -2.59 4.10
N LEU A 40 -2.43 -2.64 3.07
CA LEU A 40 -3.32 -1.53 2.71
C LEU A 40 -4.34 -1.27 3.82
N LEU A 41 -4.98 -2.31 4.33
CA LEU A 41 -5.95 -2.21 5.42
C LEU A 41 -5.31 -1.66 6.70
N ASN A 42 -4.07 -2.04 7.00
CA ASN A 42 -3.33 -1.49 8.14
C ASN A 42 -3.04 0.01 7.96
N GLY A 43 -2.73 0.46 6.75
CA GLY A 43 -2.55 1.89 6.45
C GLY A 43 -3.85 2.69 6.52
N LEU A 44 -4.97 2.10 6.10
CA LEU A 44 -6.30 2.72 6.17
C LEU A 44 -6.92 2.66 7.56
N ARG A 45 -6.42 1.79 8.46
CA ARG A 45 -6.99 1.60 9.78
C ARG A 45 -6.68 2.79 10.68
N THR A 46 -7.68 3.63 10.92
CA THR A 46 -7.62 4.64 11.97
C THR A 46 -7.53 3.96 13.35
N ARG A 47 -6.53 4.30 14.16
CA ARG A 47 -6.37 3.74 15.51
C ARG A 47 -7.47 4.33 16.41
N LYS A 48 -8.41 3.50 16.84
CA LYS A 48 -9.47 3.93 17.78
C LYS A 48 -8.82 4.38 19.10
N PRO A 49 -9.16 5.57 19.64
CA PRO A 49 -8.63 6.02 20.91
C PRO A 49 -9.05 5.05 22.01
N SER A 50 -8.11 4.66 22.87
CA SER A 50 -8.38 3.75 23.98
C SER A 50 -9.33 4.41 24.99
N LEU A 51 -10.00 3.60 25.81
CA LEU A 51 -10.83 4.11 26.91
C LEU A 51 -10.03 5.04 27.84
N VAL A 52 -8.76 4.70 28.11
CA VAL A 52 -7.85 5.53 28.90
C VAL A 52 -7.61 6.88 28.23
N THR A 53 -7.31 6.90 26.92
CA THR A 53 -7.13 8.16 26.17
C THR A 53 -8.39 9.01 26.17
N ARG A 54 -9.58 8.38 26.08
CA ARG A 54 -10.87 9.08 26.14
C ARG A 54 -11.13 9.68 27.52
N LEU A 55 -10.80 8.96 28.59
CA LEU A 55 -10.93 9.43 29.96
C LEU A 55 -9.98 10.61 30.21
N ILE A 56 -8.70 10.49 29.89
CA ILE A 56 -7.72 11.59 30.04
C ILE A 56 -8.16 12.84 29.28
N LYS A 57 -8.67 12.68 28.05
CA LYS A 57 -9.22 13.80 27.28
C LYS A 57 -10.39 14.46 27.99
N ARG A 58 -11.31 13.68 28.58
CA ARG A 58 -12.45 14.18 29.37
C ARG A 58 -11.97 15.00 30.58
N TRP A 59 -11.01 14.49 31.34
CA TRP A 59 -10.46 15.15 32.53
C TRP A 59 -9.74 16.47 32.22
N ARG A 60 -9.12 16.59 31.03
CA ARG A 60 -8.41 17.81 30.61
C ARG A 60 -9.35 18.91 30.07
N THR A 61 -10.58 18.55 29.69
CA THR A 61 -11.59 19.49 29.18
C THR A 61 -12.57 19.98 30.24
N GLN A 62 -12.45 19.51 31.48
CA GLN A 62 -13.06 20.12 32.67
C GLN A 62 -12.09 21.12 33.28
#